data_AF-A0AAE3MXT8-F1
#
_entry.id   AF-A0AAE3MXT8-F1
#
_cell.length_a   1.000
_cell.length_b   1.000
_cell.length_c   1.000
_cell.angle_alpha   90.00
_cell.angle_beta   90.00
_cell.angle_gamma   90.00
#
_symmetry.space_group_name_H-M   'P 1'
#
loop_
_entity.id
_entity.type
_entity.pdbx_description
1 polymer ?
#
loop_
_entity_poly.entity_id
_entity_poly.type
_entity_poly.pdbx_seq_one_letter_code
_entity_poly.pdbx_strand_id
1 'polypeptide(L)'
;MNAVKFEGWEIDPDIAPDVDSIWTNYLKGRDSKDGDIEMVVTGKVGNKPPFSCEVLAMRDGKQVVIWKSIEDDFETACRTAEIEARRASIKIVKGN
;
A
#
# COMPACT_ATOMS: atom_id res chain seq x y z
N MET A 1 17.20 -11.31 11.08
CA MET A 1 16.60 -10.65 9.89
C MET A 1 15.19 -10.27 10.29
N ASN A 2 14.88 -8.98 10.49
CA ASN A 2 13.51 -8.57 10.77
C ASN A 2 12.79 -8.45 9.43
N ALA A 3 11.90 -9.41 9.16
CA ALA A 3 11.09 -9.45 7.95
C ALA A 3 10.12 -8.25 7.95
N VAL A 4 9.90 -7.67 6.77
CA VAL A 4 8.82 -6.71 6.55
C VAL A 4 7.51 -7.37 6.98
N LYS A 5 6.79 -6.77 7.92
CA LYS A 5 5.60 -7.34 8.53
C LYS A 5 4.36 -6.76 7.84
N PHE A 6 3.59 -7.64 7.21
CA PHE A 6 2.25 -7.35 6.71
C PHE A 6 1.27 -7.75 7.83
N GLU A 7 0.46 -6.82 8.31
CA GLU A 7 -0.44 -7.06 9.45
C GLU A 7 -1.89 -7.40 9.04
N GLY A 8 -2.18 -7.39 7.73
CA GLY A 8 -3.54 -7.54 7.20
C GLY A 8 -4.18 -6.20 6.82
N TRP A 9 -5.12 -6.23 5.88
CA TRP A 9 -5.81 -5.03 5.40
C TRP A 9 -6.80 -4.53 6.43
N GLU A 10 -6.79 -3.23 6.68
CA GLU A 10 -7.73 -2.56 7.59
C GLU A 10 -8.46 -1.45 6.86
N ILE A 11 -9.70 -1.15 7.28
CA ILE A 11 -10.43 0.03 6.80
C ILE A 11 -9.91 1.23 7.56
N ASP A 12 -9.51 2.27 6.84
CA ASP A 12 -9.04 3.53 7.44
C ASP A 12 -10.14 4.60 7.35
N PRO A 13 -10.85 4.87 8.45
CA PRO A 13 -11.93 5.87 8.46
C PRO A 13 -11.41 7.30 8.36
N ASP A 14 -10.12 7.56 8.60
CA ASP A 14 -9.57 8.92 8.53
C ASP A 14 -9.29 9.35 7.08
N ILE A 15 -9.10 8.40 6.17
CA ILE A 15 -8.91 8.67 4.73
C ILE A 15 -10.24 8.94 4.03
N ALA A 16 -11.28 8.18 4.36
CA ALA A 16 -12.63 8.42 3.88
C ALA A 16 -13.68 7.95 4.89
N PRO A 17 -14.14 8.85 5.79
CA PRO A 17 -15.01 8.49 6.91
C PRO A 17 -16.38 7.96 6.49
N ASP A 18 -16.81 8.26 5.27
CA ASP A 18 -18.12 7.87 4.73
C ASP A 18 -18.03 6.71 3.71
N VAL A 19 -16.85 6.08 3.56
CA VAL A 19 -16.60 5.13 2.47
C VAL A 19 -15.89 3.86 2.98
N ASP A 20 -16.67 2.78 3.18
CA ASP A 20 -16.17 1.42 3.51
C ASP A 20 -15.45 0.72 2.33
N SER A 21 -14.92 1.49 1.38
CA SER A 21 -14.23 0.97 0.20
C SER A 21 -12.81 1.47 0.10
N ILE A 22 -12.21 1.96 1.18
CA ILE A 22 -10.77 2.25 1.25
C ILE A 22 -10.15 1.35 2.30
N TRP A 23 -9.20 0.56 1.85
CA TRP A 23 -8.46 -0.39 2.66
C TRP A 23 -6.99 -0.02 2.62
N THR A 24 -6.34 -0.01 3.78
CA THR A 24 -4.94 0.35 3.91
C THR A 24 -4.14 -0.74 4.61
N ASN A 25 -2.84 -0.70 4.38
CA ASN A 25 -1.87 -1.45 5.14
C ASN A 25 -0.50 -0.77 5.06
N TYR A 26 0.35 -1.03 6.05
CA TYR A 26 1.65 -0.41 6.21
C TYR A 26 2.75 -1.48 6.17
N LEU A 27 3.74 -1.28 5.32
CA LEU A 27 4.96 -2.07 5.26
C LEU A 27 6.13 -1.19 5.72
N LYS A 28 6.59 -1.43 6.95
CA LYS A 28 7.74 -0.72 7.52
C LYS A 28 9.06 -1.27 6.97
N GLY A 29 9.82 -0.41 6.29
CA GLY A 29 11.21 -0.66 5.92
C GLY A 29 12.13 -0.67 7.15
N ARG A 30 13.30 -1.33 7.06
CA ARG A 30 14.13 -1.66 8.23
C ARG A 30 14.76 -0.45 8.95
N ASP A 31 14.86 0.75 8.38
CA ASP A 31 15.69 1.82 8.99
C ASP A 31 15.45 3.25 8.45
N SER A 32 14.22 3.70 8.20
CA SER A 32 14.09 5.07 7.67
C SER A 32 12.80 5.79 8.04
N LYS A 33 12.99 7.04 8.49
CA LYS A 33 11.98 8.11 8.47
C LYS A 33 11.38 8.36 7.06
N ASP A 34 12.03 7.82 6.01
CA ASP A 34 11.67 7.92 4.58
C ASP A 34 11.48 6.54 3.90
N GLY A 35 11.12 5.47 4.64
CA GLY A 35 10.94 4.13 4.02
C GLY A 35 9.81 3.30 4.61
N ASP A 36 8.86 3.99 5.22
CA ASP A 36 7.52 3.45 5.37
C ASP A 36 6.86 3.44 3.99
N ILE A 37 6.39 2.26 3.60
CA ILE A 37 5.60 2.07 2.40
C ILE A 37 4.16 1.85 2.84
N GLU A 38 3.26 2.63 2.29
CA GLU A 38 1.83 2.51 2.51
C GLU A 38 1.20 1.88 1.27
N MET A 39 0.21 1.03 1.50
CA MET A 39 -0.57 0.39 0.46
C MET A 39 -2.01 0.83 0.64
N VAL A 40 -2.62 1.29 -0.44
CA VAL A 40 -4.02 1.72 -0.45
C VAL A 40 -4.73 0.96 -1.55
N VAL A 41 -5.85 0.33 -1.20
CA VAL A 41 -6.77 -0.32 -2.14
C VAL A 41 -8.11 0.38 -2.03
N THR A 42 -8.60 0.90 -3.15
CA THR A 42 -9.96 1.41 -3.25
C THR A 42 -10.84 0.37 -3.93
N GLY A 43 -11.83 -0.09 -3.18
CA GLY A 43 -12.79 -1.11 -3.54
C GLY A 43 -13.32 -1.82 -2.30
N LYS A 44 -14.41 -2.55 -2.43
CA LYS A 44 -15.02 -3.30 -1.32
C LYS A 44 -15.12 -4.77 -1.68
N VAL A 45 -14.79 -5.64 -0.74
CA VAL A 45 -14.97 -7.10 -0.90
C VAL A 45 -16.42 -7.39 -1.30
N GLY A 46 -16.60 -8.12 -2.41
CA GLY A 46 -17.91 -8.51 -2.93
C GLY A 46 -18.62 -7.46 -3.82
N ASN A 47 -18.02 -6.29 -4.04
CA ASN A 47 -18.55 -5.30 -5.00
C ASN A 47 -18.08 -5.59 -6.44
N LYS A 48 -18.56 -4.79 -7.38
CA LYS A 48 -18.12 -4.81 -8.79
C LYS A 48 -17.02 -3.77 -9.03
N PRO A 49 -16.15 -3.96 -10.05
CA PRO A 49 -15.07 -3.03 -10.40
C PRO A 49 -15.59 -1.61 -10.73
N PRO A 50 -14.69 -0.59 -10.72
CA PRO A 50 -13.23 -0.70 -10.67
C PRO A 50 -12.65 -0.87 -9.26
N PHE A 51 -11.57 -1.65 -9.16
CA PHE A 51 -10.72 -1.74 -7.97
C PHE A 51 -9.39 -1.08 -8.28
N SER A 52 -8.98 -0.06 -7.52
CA SER A 52 -7.66 0.56 -7.71
C SER A 52 -6.73 0.23 -6.56
N CYS A 53 -5.44 0.15 -6.84
CA CYS A 53 -4.42 -0.01 -5.83
C CYS A 53 -3.26 0.95 -6.05
N GLU A 54 -2.73 1.47 -4.97
CA GLU A 54 -1.63 2.43 -4.94
C GLU A 54 -0.60 2.01 -3.89
N VAL A 55 0.66 2.25 -4.21
CA VAL A 55 1.79 2.11 -3.27
C VAL A 55 2.39 3.49 -3.09
N LEU A 56 2.42 3.95 -1.85
CA LEU A 56 2.92 5.26 -1.46
C LEU A 56 4.19 5.12 -0.63
N ALA A 57 5.09 6.08 -0.76
CA ALA A 57 6.31 6.17 0.03
C ALA A 57 6.50 7.60 0.53
N MET A 58 7.21 7.76 1.64
CA MET A 58 7.66 9.08 2.09
C MET A 58 8.95 9.47 1.37
N ARG A 59 8.99 10.67 0.78
CA ARG A 59 10.19 11.29 0.22
C ARG A 59 10.22 12.77 0.60
N ASP A 60 11.32 13.21 1.21
CA ASP A 60 11.51 14.60 1.67
C ASP A 60 10.34 15.09 2.55
N GLY A 61 9.85 14.22 3.43
CA GLY A 61 8.71 14.51 4.32
C GLY A 61 7.35 14.61 3.61
N LYS A 62 7.24 14.18 2.35
CA LYS A 62 5.98 14.16 1.58
C LYS A 62 5.65 12.75 1.12
N GLN A 63 4.38 12.40 1.21
CA GLN A 63 3.86 11.17 0.63
C GLN A 63 3.84 11.28 -0.90
N VAL A 64 4.37 10.27 -1.59
CA VAL A 64 4.38 10.20 -3.06
C VAL A 64 3.88 8.84 -3.52
N VAL A 65 3.06 8.82 -4.57
CA VAL A 65 2.65 7.58 -5.24
C VAL A 65 3.82 7.08 -6.09
N ILE A 66 4.34 5.89 -5.77
CA ILE A 66 5.45 5.27 -6.50
C ILE A 66 4.99 4.18 -7.47
N TRP A 67 3.77 3.69 -7.29
CA TRP A 67 3.13 2.73 -8.18
C TRP A 67 1.61 2.78 -8.03
N LYS A 68 0.87 2.54 -9.13
CA LYS A 68 -0.60 2.42 -9.12
C LYS A 68 -1.12 1.53 -10.25
N SER A 69 -2.28 0.90 -10.04
CA SER A 69 -2.99 0.10 -11.04
C SER A 69 -4.51 0.08 -10.79
N ILE A 70 -5.25 -0.41 -11.78
CA ILE A 70 -6.66 -0.80 -11.68
C ILE A 70 -6.71 -2.30 -11.97
N GLU A 71 -7.37 -3.05 -11.09
CA GLU A 71 -7.51 -4.50 -11.17
C GLU A 71 -8.97 -4.91 -11.30
N ASP A 72 -9.17 -6.15 -11.78
CA ASP A 72 -10.50 -6.70 -12.08
C ASP A 72 -11.29 -7.09 -10.82
N ASP A 73 -10.59 -7.37 -9.72
CA ASP A 73 -11.19 -7.75 -8.43
C ASP A 73 -10.37 -7.24 -7.22
N PHE A 74 -11.01 -7.22 -6.05
CA PHE A 74 -10.42 -6.73 -4.81
C PHE A 74 -9.21 -7.55 -4.33
N GLU A 75 -9.26 -8.87 -4.43
CA GLU A 75 -8.17 -9.74 -3.97
C GLU A 75 -6.92 -9.55 -4.84
N THR A 76 -7.11 -9.40 -6.15
CA THR A 76 -6.05 -9.05 -7.10
C THR A 76 -5.48 -7.67 -6.79
N ALA A 77 -6.32 -6.65 -6.54
CA ALA A 77 -5.84 -5.32 -6.12
C ALA A 77 -4.96 -5.37 -4.87
N CYS A 78 -5.41 -6.09 -3.84
CA CYS A 78 -4.66 -6.31 -2.60
C CYS A 78 -3.33 -7.03 -2.84
N ARG A 79 -3.34 -8.12 -3.60
CA ARG A 79 -2.14 -8.91 -3.90
C ARG A 79 -1.12 -8.12 -4.71
N THR A 80 -1.58 -7.36 -5.70
CA THR A 80 -0.69 -6.54 -6.54
C THR A 80 -0.05 -5.41 -5.72
N ALA A 81 -0.82 -4.73 -4.87
CA ALA A 81 -0.30 -3.72 -3.96
C ALA A 81 0.82 -4.28 -3.06
N GLU A 82 0.59 -5.47 -2.46
CA GLU A 82 1.57 -6.12 -1.59
C GLU A 82 2.87 -6.48 -2.34
N ILE A 83 2.75 -7.05 -3.54
CA ILE A 83 3.91 -7.42 -4.35
C ILE A 83 4.74 -6.20 -4.70
N GLU A 84 4.10 -5.12 -5.13
CA GLU A 84 4.79 -3.91 -5.58
C GLU A 84 5.39 -3.13 -4.41
N ALA A 85 4.71 -3.10 -3.26
CA ALA A 85 5.26 -2.53 -2.05
C ALA A 85 6.50 -3.29 -1.55
N ARG A 86 6.49 -4.62 -1.58
CA ARG A 86 7.68 -5.44 -1.26
C ARG A 86 8.82 -5.20 -2.26
N ARG A 87 8.52 -5.04 -3.55
CA ARG A 87 9.53 -4.69 -4.56
C ARG A 87 10.13 -3.31 -4.30
N ALA A 88 9.31 -2.34 -3.93
CA ALA A 88 9.75 -1.00 -3.57
C ALA A 88 10.63 -1.00 -2.31
N SER A 89 10.23 -1.75 -1.27
CA SER A 89 11.00 -1.82 -0.02
C SER A 89 12.38 -2.46 -0.18
N ILE A 90 12.55 -3.40 -1.12
CA ILE A 90 13.86 -3.99 -1.44
C ILE A 90 14.78 -2.97 -2.13
N LYS A 91 14.23 -2.10 -3.00
CA LYS A 91 15.02 -1.07 -3.72
C LYS A 91 15.55 0.02 -2.80
N ILE A 92 14.90 0.27 -1.66
CA ILE A 92 15.34 1.26 -0.64
C ILE A 92 16.65 0.82 0.06
N VAL A 93 17.08 -0.45 -0.06
CA VAL A 93 18.29 -1.00 0.59
C VAL A 93 19.59 -0.75 -0.20
N LYS A 94 19.61 0.18 -1.17
CA LYS A 94 20.84 0.63 -1.81
C LYS A 94 20.96 2.16 -1.77
N GLY A 95 21.19 2.69 -0.57
CA GLY A 95 21.91 3.96 -0.45
C GLY A 95 23.37 3.72 -0.88
N ASN A 96 23.77 4.35 -1.98
CA ASN A 96 25.17 4.63 -2.28
C ASN A 96 25.64 5.78 -1.37
#